data_AF-K2BYN8-F1
#
_entry.id   AF-K2BYN8-F1
#
_cell.length_a   1.000
_cell.length_b   1.000
_cell.length_c   1.000
_cell.angle_alpha   90.00
_cell.angle_beta   90.00
_cell.angle_gamma   90.00
#
_symmetry.space_group_name_H-M   'P 1'
#
loop_
_entity.id
_entity.type
_entity.pdbx_description
1 polymer ?
#
loop_
_entity_poly.entity_id
_entity_poly.type
_entity_poly.pdbx_seq_one_letter_code
_entity_poly.pdbx_strand_id
1 'polypeptide(L)'
;MVEPIRELTRPLLTIPDNVLQALEMYSPQSEDQVIYRDAQFDHSILHISPDVLPNVGRIHFNIVLWHYFQRGKNDHDKITFRYHNEQGLIGEIQFLLMPDGTYHLNHRHVVENYRQQGVGERLLKQAEHTLQRLANRRKQPVEIFLQLGQRNVLQWFLKRGYEPSVGHEDMVEAVLHHPEQFIFDDITDKPGDDPIKRQDGIFLPGSTGRKIEDTVRINLEKTLTPQ
;
A
#
# COMPACT_ATOMS: atom_id res chain seq x y z
N MET A 1 -30.37 -13.47 -12.35
CA MET A 1 -30.50 -12.43 -11.31
C MET A 1 -30.35 -13.14 -9.98
N VAL A 2 -29.34 -12.79 -9.19
CA VAL A 2 -29.11 -13.39 -7.87
C VAL A 2 -29.76 -12.45 -6.86
N GLU A 3 -30.74 -12.96 -6.12
CA GLU A 3 -31.43 -12.19 -5.07
C GLU A 3 -30.52 -11.97 -3.85
N PRO A 4 -30.62 -10.82 -3.18
CA PRO A 4 -29.89 -10.60 -1.93
C PRO A 4 -30.48 -11.49 -0.83
N ILE A 5 -29.65 -12.39 -0.30
CA ILE A 5 -30.00 -13.24 0.84
C ILE A 5 -30.16 -12.35 2.08
N ARG A 6 -31.39 -12.27 2.61
CA ARG A 6 -31.68 -11.70 3.94
C ARG A 6 -31.49 -12.77 5.01
N GLU A 7 -30.25 -13.08 5.37
CA GLU A 7 -29.98 -13.85 6.60
C GLU A 7 -29.80 -12.91 7.80
N LEU A 8 -30.90 -12.68 8.51
CA LEU A 8 -30.90 -12.31 9.92
C LEU A 8 -30.43 -13.54 10.70
N THR A 9 -29.23 -13.53 11.30
CA THR A 9 -28.78 -14.31 12.50
C THR A 9 -27.27 -14.62 12.56
N ARG A 10 -26.40 -13.94 11.82
CA ARG A 10 -25.00 -13.83 12.30
C ARG A 10 -24.94 -12.74 13.36
N PRO A 11 -24.40 -13.00 14.56
CA PRO A 11 -24.08 -11.91 15.47
C PRO A 11 -23.22 -10.91 14.70
N LEU A 12 -23.51 -9.62 14.85
CA LEU A 12 -22.60 -8.56 14.41
C LEU A 12 -21.26 -8.89 15.07
N LEU A 13 -20.34 -9.48 14.31
CA LEU A 13 -18.94 -9.37 14.64
C LEU A 13 -18.72 -7.87 14.68
N THR A 14 -18.44 -7.38 15.88
CA THR A 14 -17.88 -6.05 16.11
C THR A 14 -16.79 -5.92 15.07
N ILE A 15 -17.05 -5.15 14.02
CA ILE A 15 -16.02 -4.71 13.09
C ILE A 15 -14.91 -4.22 14.01
N PRO A 16 -13.70 -4.79 13.98
CA PRO A 16 -12.69 -4.42 14.94
C PRO A 16 -12.58 -2.89 14.91
N ASP A 17 -12.56 -2.27 16.09
CA ASP A 17 -12.73 -0.82 16.25
C ASP A 17 -11.80 -0.02 15.33
N ASN A 18 -10.68 -0.61 14.91
CA ASN A 18 -9.74 -0.07 13.94
C ASN A 18 -10.32 0.21 12.54
N VAL A 19 -11.18 -0.67 12.00
CA VAL A 19 -11.77 -0.56 10.65
C VAL A 19 -12.90 0.46 10.65
N LEU A 20 -13.80 0.42 11.66
CA LEU A 20 -14.84 1.45 11.82
C LEU A 20 -14.24 2.84 12.12
N GLN A 21 -13.21 2.93 12.95
CA GLN A 21 -12.53 4.21 13.22
C GLN A 21 -11.86 4.78 11.98
N ALA A 22 -11.27 3.94 11.12
CA ALA A 22 -10.70 4.37 9.84
C ALA A 22 -11.77 4.90 8.87
N LEU A 23 -12.94 4.25 8.85
CA LEU A 23 -14.07 4.62 8.00
C LEU A 23 -14.76 5.91 8.48
N GLU A 24 -14.96 6.08 9.79
CA GLU A 24 -15.55 7.28 10.40
C GLU A 24 -14.74 8.55 10.12
N MET A 25 -13.42 8.44 9.92
CA MET A 25 -12.56 9.59 9.58
C MET A 25 -12.79 10.15 8.17
N TYR A 26 -13.34 9.35 7.27
CA TYR A 26 -13.63 9.71 5.87
C TYR A 26 -15.11 9.72 5.53
N SER A 27 -15.96 9.12 6.37
CA SER A 27 -17.41 9.13 6.22
C SER A 27 -18.02 10.53 5.97
N PRO A 28 -17.50 11.65 6.55
CA PRO A 28 -18.02 12.98 6.24
C PRO A 28 -17.67 13.49 4.83
N GLN A 29 -16.69 12.87 4.16
CA GLN A 29 -16.21 13.23 2.82
C GLN A 29 -16.53 12.16 1.77
N SER A 30 -17.12 11.04 2.17
CA SER A 30 -17.51 9.97 1.26
C SER A 30 -18.86 10.28 0.63
N GLU A 31 -18.94 10.16 -0.69
CA GLU A 31 -20.20 10.25 -1.42
C GLU A 31 -21.04 8.98 -1.24
N ASP A 32 -20.36 7.83 -1.08
CA ASP A 32 -20.99 6.54 -0.88
C ASP A 32 -20.08 5.60 -0.06
N GLN A 33 -20.69 4.74 0.74
CA GLN A 33 -20.03 3.66 1.45
C GLN A 33 -20.71 2.34 1.09
N VAL A 34 -19.93 1.43 0.49
CA VAL A 34 -20.40 0.09 0.17
C VAL A 34 -19.75 -0.92 1.12
N ILE A 35 -20.57 -1.75 1.75
CA ILE A 35 -20.11 -2.81 2.67
C ILE A 35 -20.55 -4.14 2.08
N TYR A 36 -19.58 -5.03 1.88
CA TYR A 36 -19.77 -6.38 1.39
C TYR A 36 -19.28 -7.37 2.45
N ARG A 37 -20.09 -8.38 2.73
CA ARG A 37 -19.79 -9.43 3.72
C ARG A 37 -19.94 -10.79 3.08
N ASP A 38 -18.92 -11.63 3.19
CA ASP A 38 -18.91 -13.01 2.73
C ASP A 38 -18.45 -13.95 3.87
N ALA A 39 -18.61 -15.26 3.71
CA ALA A 39 -18.21 -16.28 4.68
C ALA A 39 -16.71 -16.31 4.99
N GLN A 40 -15.86 -15.71 4.15
CA GLN A 40 -14.39 -15.76 4.27
C GLN A 40 -13.71 -14.39 4.41
N PHE A 41 -14.42 -13.31 4.13
CA PHE A 41 -13.89 -11.95 4.21
C PHE A 41 -15.02 -10.93 4.36
N ASP A 42 -14.73 -9.88 5.12
CA ASP A 42 -15.50 -8.64 5.07
C ASP A 42 -14.68 -7.61 4.28
N HIS A 43 -15.33 -6.85 3.40
CA HIS A 43 -14.69 -5.69 2.81
C HIS A 43 -15.62 -4.48 2.73
N SER A 44 -15.05 -3.29 2.94
CA SER A 44 -15.74 -2.02 2.81
C SER A 44 -14.99 -1.14 1.82
N ILE A 45 -15.75 -0.46 0.97
CA ILE A 45 -15.24 0.54 0.03
C ILE A 45 -15.85 1.88 0.42
N LEU A 46 -14.99 2.87 0.64
CA LEU A 46 -15.37 4.28 0.71
C LEU A 46 -15.03 4.95 -0.61
N HIS A 47 -16.05 5.56 -1.22
CA HIS A 47 -15.91 6.41 -2.39
C HIS A 47 -15.81 7.86 -1.94
N ILE A 48 -14.68 8.49 -2.22
CA ILE A 48 -14.43 9.90 -1.89
C ILE A 48 -14.52 10.70 -3.20
N SER A 49 -15.09 11.90 -3.09
CA SER A 49 -15.38 12.80 -4.22
C SER A 49 -14.24 12.91 -5.23
N PRO A 50 -14.56 13.12 -6.51
CA PRO A 50 -13.57 13.20 -7.56
C PRO A 50 -12.59 14.35 -7.33
N ASP A 51 -11.31 14.04 -7.45
CA ASP A 51 -10.19 14.99 -7.41
C ASP A 51 -9.73 15.27 -8.85
N VAL A 52 -8.96 16.34 -9.05
CA VAL A 52 -8.39 16.68 -10.35
C VAL A 52 -6.87 16.67 -10.23
N LEU A 53 -6.23 15.88 -11.08
CA LEU A 53 -4.78 15.87 -11.25
C LEU A 53 -4.43 16.63 -12.55
N PRO A 54 -3.49 17.61 -12.51
CA PRO A 54 -3.23 18.51 -13.63
C PRO A 54 -2.98 17.84 -14.99
N ASN A 55 -2.41 16.63 -15.00
CA ASN A 55 -2.05 15.90 -16.23
C ASN A 55 -2.87 14.62 -16.46
N VAL A 56 -3.72 14.23 -15.50
CA VAL A 56 -4.53 12.99 -15.56
C VAL A 56 -6.00 13.31 -15.79
N GLY A 57 -6.44 14.51 -15.40
CA GLY A 57 -7.84 14.91 -15.42
C GLY A 57 -8.58 14.48 -14.16
N ARG A 58 -9.88 14.17 -14.33
CA ARG A 58 -10.76 13.78 -13.23
C ARG A 58 -10.41 12.38 -12.75
N ILE A 59 -10.26 12.23 -11.44
CA ILE A 59 -9.94 10.97 -10.79
C ILE A 59 -10.93 10.68 -9.66
N HIS A 60 -11.31 9.42 -9.48
CA HIS A 60 -12.09 8.94 -8.36
C HIS A 60 -11.16 8.30 -7.34
N PHE A 61 -11.30 8.70 -6.07
CA PHE A 61 -10.49 8.17 -4.99
C PHE A 61 -11.29 7.19 -4.14
N ASN A 62 -10.76 5.97 -4.00
CA ASN A 62 -11.36 4.93 -3.19
C ASN A 62 -10.42 4.50 -2.07
N ILE A 63 -10.98 4.30 -0.88
CA ILE A 63 -10.31 3.57 0.20
C ILE A 63 -11.02 2.24 0.34
N VAL A 64 -10.29 1.14 0.19
CA VAL A 64 -10.80 -0.22 0.31
C VAL A 64 -10.18 -0.89 1.52
N LEU A 65 -11.01 -1.34 2.44
CA LEU A 65 -10.64 -2.08 3.64
C LEU A 65 -11.05 -3.54 3.47
N TRP A 66 -10.13 -4.46 3.73
CA TRP A 66 -10.42 -5.90 3.77
C TRP A 66 -10.04 -6.44 5.13
N HIS A 67 -10.93 -7.22 5.72
CA HIS A 67 -10.66 -8.04 6.88
C HIS A 67 -10.76 -9.50 6.45
N TYR A 68 -9.64 -10.22 6.48
CA TYR A 68 -9.59 -11.62 6.11
C TYR A 68 -9.77 -12.49 7.36
N PHE A 69 -10.77 -13.38 7.32
CA PHE A 69 -10.98 -14.39 8.35
C PHE A 69 -10.56 -15.76 7.78
N GLN A 70 -9.26 -16.08 7.81
CA GLN A 70 -8.84 -17.43 7.41
C GLN A 70 -8.65 -18.30 8.65
N ARG A 71 -9.62 -19.19 8.92
CA ARG A 71 -9.50 -20.23 9.96
C ARG A 71 -8.15 -20.97 9.84
N GLY A 72 -7.18 -20.62 10.69
CA GLY A 72 -5.87 -21.26 10.75
C GLY A 72 -4.71 -20.58 10.00
N LYS A 73 -4.91 -19.41 9.37
CA LYS A 73 -3.84 -18.54 8.89
C LYS A 73 -4.02 -17.16 9.50
N ASN A 74 -2.92 -16.43 9.72
CA ASN A 74 -2.92 -15.14 10.39
C ASN A 74 -3.97 -14.20 9.77
N ASP A 75 -4.94 -13.76 10.58
CA ASP A 75 -5.90 -12.73 10.18
C ASP A 75 -5.11 -11.42 9.99
N HIS A 76 -5.27 -10.80 8.82
CA HIS A 76 -4.63 -9.54 8.50
C HIS A 76 -5.65 -8.56 7.94
N ASP A 77 -5.64 -7.36 8.52
CA ASP A 77 -6.36 -6.20 8.00
C ASP A 77 -5.58 -5.60 6.83
N LYS A 78 -6.27 -5.20 5.78
CA LYS A 78 -5.65 -4.63 4.58
C LYS A 78 -6.36 -3.34 4.19
N ILE A 79 -5.60 -2.25 4.11
CA ILE A 79 -6.08 -0.96 3.63
C ILE A 79 -5.46 -0.66 2.27
N THR A 80 -6.30 -0.37 1.27
CA THR A 80 -5.88 -0.07 -0.09
C THR A 80 -6.43 1.28 -0.51
N PHE A 81 -5.55 2.16 -0.97
CA PHE A 81 -5.88 3.48 -1.51
C PHE A 81 -5.77 3.41 -3.02
N ARG A 82 -6.84 3.76 -3.75
CA ARG A 82 -6.93 3.59 -5.21
C ARG A 82 -7.35 4.87 -5.89
N TYR A 83 -6.72 5.16 -7.01
CA TYR A 83 -7.24 6.12 -7.97
C TYR A 83 -7.76 5.43 -9.22
N HIS A 84 -8.92 5.87 -9.68
CA HIS A 84 -9.53 5.47 -10.93
C HIS A 84 -9.79 6.69 -11.81
N ASN A 85 -9.76 6.53 -13.12
CA ASN A 85 -10.34 7.47 -14.08
C ASN A 85 -11.36 6.74 -14.97
N GLU A 86 -11.85 7.40 -16.02
CA GLU A 86 -12.81 6.81 -16.96
C GLU A 86 -12.31 5.52 -17.65
N GLN A 87 -10.99 5.32 -17.72
CA GLN A 87 -10.36 4.14 -18.32
C GLN A 87 -10.09 3.01 -17.31
N GLY A 88 -10.32 3.26 -16.01
CA GLY A 88 -10.13 2.27 -14.95
C GLY A 88 -9.07 2.68 -13.93
N LEU A 89 -8.42 1.68 -13.32
CA LEU A 89 -7.41 1.88 -12.27
C LEU A 89 -6.17 2.58 -12.84
N ILE A 90 -5.74 3.69 -12.22
CA ILE A 90 -4.51 4.40 -12.61
C ILE A 90 -3.36 4.18 -11.63
N GLY A 91 -3.67 3.84 -10.37
CA GLY A 91 -2.69 3.53 -9.36
C GLY A 91 -3.31 3.13 -8.03
N GLU A 92 -2.54 2.40 -7.24
CA GLU A 92 -2.91 2.00 -5.89
C GLU A 92 -1.71 1.87 -4.96
N ILE A 93 -1.96 2.04 -3.66
CA ILE A 93 -1.01 1.74 -2.59
C ILE A 93 -1.76 0.98 -1.49
N GLN A 94 -1.13 -0.06 -0.94
CA GLN A 94 -1.76 -1.00 -0.05
C GLN A 94 -0.88 -1.29 1.15
N PHE A 95 -1.47 -1.24 2.33
CA PHE A 95 -0.84 -1.61 3.59
C PHE A 95 -1.55 -2.81 4.21
N LEU A 96 -0.77 -3.71 4.78
CA LEU A 96 -1.23 -4.72 5.72
C LEU A 96 -1.02 -4.19 7.13
N LEU A 97 -2.04 -4.29 7.96
CA LEU A 97 -1.92 -4.06 9.40
C LEU A 97 -1.50 -5.37 10.05
N MET A 98 -0.31 -5.35 10.63
CA MET A 98 0.30 -6.49 11.29
C MET A 98 -0.23 -6.62 12.74
N PRO A 99 -0.13 -7.81 13.36
CA PRO A 99 -0.62 -8.03 14.72
C PRO A 99 0.02 -7.14 15.80
N ASP A 100 1.24 -6.66 15.56
CA ASP A 100 1.96 -5.72 16.43
C ASP A 100 1.50 -4.25 16.26
N GLY A 101 0.57 -3.99 15.35
CA GLY A 101 0.02 -2.66 15.09
C GLY A 101 0.76 -1.87 14.00
N THR A 102 1.82 -2.43 13.41
CA THR A 102 2.59 -1.79 12.33
C THR A 102 1.88 -1.90 10.98
N TYR A 103 2.07 -0.89 10.12
CA TYR A 103 1.51 -0.86 8.76
C TYR A 103 2.58 -1.20 7.73
N HIS A 104 2.53 -2.41 7.19
CA HIS A 104 3.49 -2.89 6.20
C HIS A 104 3.01 -2.56 4.79
N LEU A 105 3.79 -1.82 4.02
CA LEU A 105 3.52 -1.63 2.59
C LEU A 105 3.61 -2.97 1.87
N ASN A 106 2.47 -3.48 1.42
CA ASN A 106 2.35 -4.76 0.73
C ASN A 106 2.33 -4.62 -0.78
N HIS A 107 1.69 -3.58 -1.29
CA HIS A 107 1.58 -3.37 -2.73
C HIS A 107 1.61 -1.89 -3.07
N ARG A 108 2.25 -1.56 -4.19
CA ARG A 108 2.18 -0.24 -4.81
C ARG A 108 2.23 -0.41 -6.32
N HIS A 109 1.41 0.37 -7.01
CA HIS A 109 1.41 0.37 -8.45
C HIS A 109 0.95 1.73 -8.99
N VAL A 110 1.60 2.18 -10.04
CA VAL A 110 1.12 3.25 -10.90
C VAL A 110 1.25 2.75 -12.33
N VAL A 111 0.14 2.78 -13.06
CA VAL A 111 0.08 2.41 -14.47
C VAL A 111 1.07 3.28 -15.24
N GLU A 112 1.82 2.68 -16.16
CA GLU A 112 3.02 3.28 -16.78
C GLU A 112 2.77 4.67 -17.34
N ASN A 113 1.68 4.85 -18.08
CA ASN A 113 1.30 6.12 -18.69
C ASN A 113 1.07 7.25 -17.67
N TYR A 114 0.77 6.92 -16.41
CA TYR A 114 0.51 7.89 -15.34
C TYR A 114 1.69 8.03 -14.35
N ARG A 115 2.80 7.31 -14.58
CA ARG A 115 4.04 7.48 -13.80
C ARG A 115 4.58 8.89 -14.04
N GLN A 116 5.25 9.44 -13.03
CA GLN A 116 5.78 10.82 -13.03
C GLN A 116 4.73 11.94 -13.15
N GLN A 117 3.44 11.62 -13.20
CA GLN A 117 2.34 12.60 -13.21
C GLN A 117 1.81 12.95 -11.80
N GLY A 118 2.56 12.61 -10.75
CA GLY A 118 2.18 12.89 -9.36
C GLY A 118 1.20 11.88 -8.73
N VAL A 119 0.70 10.88 -9.47
CA VAL A 119 -0.24 9.84 -8.97
C VAL A 119 0.30 9.13 -7.73
N GLY A 120 1.51 8.55 -7.82
CA GLY A 120 2.10 7.80 -6.70
C GLY A 120 2.39 8.68 -5.48
N GLU A 121 2.77 9.94 -5.70
CA GLU A 121 2.99 10.88 -4.60
C GLU A 121 1.68 11.23 -3.88
N ARG A 122 0.62 11.51 -4.63
CA ARG A 122 -0.66 11.89 -4.04
C ARG A 122 -1.32 10.71 -3.32
N LEU A 123 -1.22 9.50 -3.87
CA LEU A 123 -1.61 8.26 -3.19
C LEU A 123 -0.88 8.08 -1.86
N LEU A 124 0.45 8.24 -1.84
CA LEU A 124 1.23 8.11 -0.61
C LEU A 124 0.86 9.20 0.41
N LYS A 125 0.74 10.46 -0.01
CA LYS A 125 0.31 11.56 0.87
C LYS A 125 -1.06 11.29 1.49
N GLN A 126 -2.00 10.79 0.70
CA GLN A 126 -3.34 10.46 1.19
C GLN A 126 -3.33 9.27 2.16
N ALA A 127 -2.48 8.27 1.91
CA ALA A 127 -2.27 7.16 2.82
C ALA A 127 -1.66 7.63 4.15
N GLU A 128 -0.57 8.39 4.10
CA GLU A 128 0.08 8.94 5.29
C GLU A 128 -0.84 9.86 6.07
N HIS A 129 -1.62 10.71 5.40
CA HIS A 129 -2.62 11.57 6.05
C HIS A 129 -3.70 10.76 6.76
N THR A 130 -4.14 9.65 6.16
CA THR A 130 -5.08 8.71 6.80
C THR A 130 -4.50 8.13 8.08
N LEU A 131 -3.26 7.65 8.01
CA LEU A 131 -2.57 7.03 9.13
C LEU A 131 -2.21 8.06 10.23
N GLN A 132 -1.88 9.29 9.86
CA GLN A 132 -1.64 10.40 10.79
C GLN A 132 -2.92 10.76 11.56
N ARG A 133 -4.08 10.84 10.87
CA ARG A 133 -5.36 11.07 11.55
C ARG A 133 -5.67 9.95 12.54
N LEU A 134 -5.34 8.71 12.20
CA LEU A 134 -5.48 7.57 13.11
C LEU A 134 -4.58 7.72 14.34
N ALA A 135 -3.31 8.08 14.15
CA ALA A 135 -2.36 8.34 15.23
C ALA A 135 -2.88 9.42 16.19
N ASN A 136 -3.33 10.56 15.64
CA ASN A 136 -3.88 11.68 16.40
C ASN A 136 -5.12 11.25 17.23
N ARG A 137 -6.03 10.49 16.61
CA ARG A 137 -7.26 10.03 17.26
C ARG A 137 -6.96 9.04 18.41
N ARG A 138 -6.04 8.12 18.19
CA ARG A 138 -5.63 7.13 19.20
C ARG A 138 -4.71 7.71 20.27
N LYS A 139 -4.14 8.90 20.03
CA LYS A 139 -3.06 9.47 20.83
C LYS A 139 -1.87 8.50 20.98
N GLN A 140 -1.62 7.72 19.92
CA GLN A 140 -0.58 6.72 19.86
C GLN A 140 0.17 6.82 18.53
N PRO A 141 1.50 6.60 18.49
CA PRO A 141 2.24 6.54 17.25
C PRO A 141 1.69 5.47 16.30
N VAL A 142 1.81 5.72 15.00
CA VAL A 142 1.59 4.72 13.95
C VAL A 142 2.90 4.51 13.20
N GLU A 143 3.37 3.27 13.17
CA GLU A 143 4.59 2.88 12.47
C GLU A 143 4.27 2.34 11.08
N ILE A 144 4.99 2.83 10.08
CA ILE A 144 4.90 2.39 8.69
C ILE A 144 6.22 1.70 8.33
N PHE A 145 6.12 0.47 7.84
CA PHE A 145 7.26 -0.34 7.44
C PHE A 145 7.21 -0.63 5.93
N LEU A 146 8.36 -0.49 5.26
CA LEU A 146 8.51 -0.73 3.83
C LEU A 146 9.65 -1.71 3.60
N GLN A 147 9.41 -2.74 2.79
CA GLN A 147 10.46 -3.59 2.25
C GLN A 147 10.64 -3.31 0.75
N LEU A 148 11.79 -2.80 0.37
CA LEU A 148 12.07 -2.30 -0.98
C LEU A 148 13.18 -3.11 -1.62
N GLY A 149 13.04 -3.36 -2.93
CA GLY A 149 14.06 -4.02 -3.74
C GLY A 149 14.40 -3.25 -5.01
N GLN A 150 13.99 -1.98 -5.12
CA GLN A 150 14.20 -1.14 -6.30
C GLN A 150 14.86 0.18 -5.89
N ARG A 151 15.98 0.54 -6.53
CA ARG A 151 16.79 1.71 -6.16
C ARG A 151 16.03 3.03 -6.31
N ASN A 152 15.34 3.21 -7.43
CA ASN A 152 14.57 4.43 -7.68
C ASN A 152 13.45 4.63 -6.65
N VAL A 153 12.85 3.53 -6.19
CA VAL A 153 11.83 3.58 -5.14
C VAL A 153 12.44 3.83 -3.77
N LEU A 154 13.57 3.20 -3.45
CA LEU A 154 14.34 3.48 -2.24
C LEU A 154 14.63 4.98 -2.11
N GLN A 155 15.23 5.58 -3.14
CA GLN A 155 15.49 7.02 -3.18
C GLN A 155 14.23 7.86 -3.04
N TRP A 156 13.12 7.42 -3.63
CA TRP A 156 11.85 8.12 -3.60
C TRP A 156 11.24 8.18 -2.19
N PHE A 157 11.35 7.09 -1.40
CA PHE A 157 10.87 7.06 -0.02
C PHE A 157 11.81 7.80 0.95
N LEU A 158 13.13 7.69 0.79
CA LEU A 158 14.09 8.45 1.60
C LEU A 158 13.85 9.96 1.51
N LYS A 159 13.59 10.48 0.31
CA LYS A 159 13.22 11.89 0.08
C LYS A 159 11.91 12.32 0.77
N ARG A 160 11.11 11.38 1.30
CA ARG A 160 9.82 11.62 1.95
C ARG A 160 9.86 11.34 3.46
N GLY A 161 11.06 11.28 4.03
CA GLY A 161 11.28 11.15 5.46
C GLY A 161 11.05 9.73 5.98
N TYR A 162 11.25 8.71 5.12
CA TYR A 162 11.47 7.35 5.60
C TYR A 162 12.95 7.18 5.88
N GLU A 163 13.27 6.42 6.92
CA GLU A 163 14.63 6.16 7.38
C GLU A 163 14.94 4.66 7.26
N PRO A 164 16.22 4.27 7.09
CA PRO A 164 16.58 2.86 7.13
C PRO A 164 16.24 2.25 8.48
N SER A 165 15.63 1.05 8.48
CA SER A 165 15.48 0.29 9.71
C SER A 165 16.84 -0.14 10.26
N VAL A 166 16.91 -0.39 11.56
CA VAL A 166 18.14 -0.82 12.25
C VAL A 166 18.80 -2.01 11.53
N GLY A 167 20.07 -1.86 11.16
CA GLY A 167 20.87 -2.86 10.46
C GLY A 167 20.81 -2.77 8.93
N HIS A 168 20.09 -1.80 8.37
CA HIS A 168 20.02 -1.57 6.91
C HIS A 168 20.73 -0.28 6.46
N GLU A 169 21.29 0.51 7.38
CA GLU A 169 21.93 1.80 7.11
C GLU A 169 23.07 1.67 6.10
N ASP A 170 24.01 0.75 6.36
CA ASP A 170 25.17 0.51 5.47
C ASP A 170 24.75 -0.01 4.08
N MET A 171 23.68 -0.80 4.03
CA MET A 171 23.13 -1.31 2.77
C MET A 171 22.49 -0.19 1.95
N VAL A 172 21.79 0.73 2.61
CA VAL A 172 21.25 1.94 1.96
C VAL A 172 22.38 2.79 1.42
N GLU A 173 23.41 3.06 2.23
CA GLU A 173 24.58 3.83 1.81
C GLU A 173 25.26 3.19 0.59
N ALA A 174 25.50 1.88 0.63
CA ALA A 174 26.09 1.13 -0.47
C ALA A 174 25.25 1.23 -1.76
N VAL A 175 23.94 1.02 -1.70
CA VAL A 175 23.08 1.09 -2.90
C VAL A 175 23.02 2.50 -3.50
N LEU A 176 23.10 3.53 -2.66
CA LEU A 176 23.00 4.91 -3.13
C LEU A 176 24.32 5.43 -3.68
N HIS A 177 25.42 5.18 -2.98
CA HIS A 177 26.72 5.81 -3.20
C HIS A 177 27.77 4.88 -3.81
N HIS A 178 27.56 3.57 -3.75
CA HIS A 178 28.42 2.53 -4.35
C HIS A 178 27.63 1.60 -5.28
N PRO A 179 26.89 2.14 -6.28
CA PRO A 179 26.02 1.32 -7.13
C PRO A 179 26.76 0.26 -7.94
N GLU A 180 28.06 0.41 -8.19
CA GLU A 180 28.92 -0.58 -8.84
C GLU A 180 29.01 -1.92 -8.10
N GLN A 181 28.64 -1.96 -6.81
CA GLN A 181 28.57 -3.19 -6.02
C GLN A 181 27.32 -4.04 -6.31
N PHE A 182 26.39 -3.52 -7.11
CA PHE A 182 25.09 -4.16 -7.37
C PHE A 182 24.83 -4.31 -8.87
N ILE A 183 23.93 -5.23 -9.20
CA ILE A 183 23.35 -5.36 -10.52
C ILE A 183 21.95 -4.75 -10.48
N PHE A 184 21.65 -3.84 -11.39
CA PHE A 184 20.31 -3.27 -11.58
C PHE A 184 19.71 -3.82 -12.87
N ASP A 185 18.59 -4.51 -12.77
CA ASP A 185 18.00 -5.25 -13.90
C ASP A 185 16.48 -5.38 -13.74
N ASP A 186 15.79 -5.70 -14.83
CA ASP A 186 14.34 -5.89 -14.83
C ASP A 186 13.94 -7.07 -13.92
N ILE A 187 12.85 -6.88 -13.17
CA ILE A 187 12.27 -7.94 -12.33
C ILE A 187 11.33 -8.80 -13.18
N THR A 188 11.63 -10.08 -13.32
CA THR A 188 10.81 -11.07 -14.06
C THR A 188 9.97 -11.91 -13.10
N ASP A 189 8.64 -11.92 -13.27
CA ASP A 189 7.76 -12.74 -12.43
C ASP A 189 7.71 -14.22 -12.84
N LYS A 190 7.94 -14.53 -14.14
CA LYS A 190 8.01 -15.90 -14.67
C LYS A 190 9.02 -16.03 -15.81
N PRO A 191 9.61 -17.22 -16.04
CA PRO A 191 10.40 -17.48 -17.24
C PRO A 191 9.50 -17.42 -18.48
N GLY A 192 9.76 -16.48 -19.40
CA GLY A 192 9.06 -16.41 -20.69
C GLY A 192 7.84 -15.48 -20.77
N ASP A 193 7.46 -14.81 -19.66
CA ASP A 193 6.53 -13.68 -19.74
C ASP A 193 7.32 -12.43 -20.18
N ASP A 194 6.72 -11.58 -21.05
CA ASP A 194 7.25 -10.24 -21.27
C ASP A 194 7.41 -9.56 -19.91
N PRO A 195 8.59 -9.02 -19.56
CA PRO A 195 8.77 -8.36 -18.29
C PRO A 195 7.75 -7.23 -18.22
N ILE A 196 6.77 -7.36 -17.32
CA ILE A 196 6.06 -6.18 -16.83
C ILE A 196 7.18 -5.30 -16.32
N LYS A 197 7.51 -4.19 -17.00
CA LYS A 197 8.56 -3.26 -16.61
C LYS A 197 8.27 -2.68 -15.24
N ARG A 198 8.60 -3.46 -14.22
CA ARG A 198 8.72 -3.12 -12.82
C ARG A 198 10.11 -2.53 -12.74
N GLN A 199 10.20 -1.28 -12.28
CA GLN A 199 11.46 -0.56 -12.16
C GLN A 199 12.58 -1.46 -11.64
N ASP A 200 13.79 -1.23 -12.14
CA ASP A 200 14.97 -2.08 -11.93
C ASP A 200 15.11 -2.53 -10.47
N GLY A 201 15.19 -3.85 -10.30
CA GLY A 201 15.50 -4.50 -9.04
C GLY A 201 16.97 -4.32 -8.68
N ILE A 202 17.28 -4.40 -7.38
CA ILE A 202 18.65 -4.39 -6.85
C ILE A 202 19.05 -5.84 -6.62
N PHE A 203 20.13 -6.31 -7.25
CA PHE A 203 20.64 -7.68 -7.10
C PHE A 203 22.11 -7.68 -6.67
N LEU A 204 22.53 -8.72 -5.97
CA LEU A 204 23.94 -8.94 -5.65
C LEU A 204 24.69 -9.48 -6.88
N PRO A 205 25.99 -9.18 -7.02
CA PRO A 205 26.85 -9.83 -8.02
C PRO A 205 26.81 -11.35 -7.85
N GLY A 206 26.58 -12.06 -8.96
CA GLY A 206 26.44 -13.52 -8.95
C GLY A 206 25.01 -14.04 -8.74
N SER A 207 24.02 -13.16 -8.49
CA SER A 207 22.60 -13.57 -8.52
C SER A 207 22.23 -14.09 -9.91
N THR A 208 21.76 -15.33 -9.99
CA THR A 208 21.30 -15.98 -11.23
C THR A 208 19.81 -15.75 -11.49
N GLY A 209 19.02 -15.56 -10.43
CA GLY A 209 17.61 -15.21 -10.50
C GLY A 209 17.38 -13.71 -10.75
N ARG A 210 16.24 -13.39 -11.38
CA ARG A 210 15.75 -12.02 -11.61
C ARG A 210 14.34 -11.82 -11.07
N LYS A 211 13.90 -12.66 -10.14
CA LYS A 211 12.59 -12.52 -9.51
C LYS A 211 12.64 -11.47 -8.41
N ILE A 212 11.47 -10.99 -8.01
CA ILE A 212 11.37 -10.01 -6.94
C ILE A 212 11.94 -10.55 -5.62
N GLU A 213 11.76 -11.84 -5.36
CA GLU A 213 12.32 -12.56 -4.19
C GLU A 213 13.86 -12.58 -4.15
N ASP A 214 14.51 -12.49 -5.32
CA ASP A 214 15.97 -12.48 -5.44
C ASP A 214 16.58 -11.08 -5.25
N THR A 215 15.75 -10.04 -5.13
CA THR A 215 16.22 -8.67 -4.91
C THR A 215 16.78 -8.50 -3.49
N VAL A 216 17.80 -7.66 -3.36
CA VAL A 216 18.27 -7.15 -2.08
C VAL A 216 17.11 -6.43 -1.41
N ARG A 217 16.69 -6.93 -0.24
CA ARG A 217 15.57 -6.37 0.52
C ARG A 217 16.09 -5.36 1.53
N ILE A 218 15.75 -4.11 1.29
CA ILE A 218 16.10 -2.98 2.16
C ILE A 218 14.84 -2.54 2.89
N ASN A 219 14.93 -2.55 4.21
CA ASN A 219 13.83 -2.15 5.07
C ASN A 219 13.96 -0.65 5.40
N LEU A 220 12.85 0.07 5.21
CA LEU A 220 12.70 1.44 5.67
C LEU A 220 11.51 1.54 6.61
N GLU A 221 11.54 2.54 7.48
CA GLU A 221 10.47 2.84 8.42
C GLU A 221 10.16 4.33 8.50
N LYS A 222 8.96 4.64 8.97
CA LYS A 222 8.53 5.99 9.31
C LYS A 222 7.51 5.94 10.43
N THR A 223 7.74 6.75 11.46
CA THR A 223 6.83 6.87 12.59
C THR A 223 6.01 8.14 12.50
N LEU A 224 4.68 7.99 12.49
CA LEU A 224 3.72 9.09 12.54
C LEU A 224 3.32 9.34 13.99
N THR A 225 3.93 10.36 14.61
CA THR A 225 3.65 10.77 15.99
C THR A 225 2.37 11.60 16.05
N PRO A 226 1.50 11.41 17.06
CA PRO A 226 0.34 12.27 17.28
C PRO A 226 0.70 13.75 17.38
N GLN A 227 -0.10 14.62 16.76
CA GLN A 227 0.02 16.09 16.81
C GLN A 227 -1.04 16.72 17.72
#